data_AF-A0A453GKQ2-F1
#
_entry.id   AF-A0A453GKQ2-F1
#
_cell.length_a   1.000
_cell.length_b   1.000
_cell.length_c   1.000
_cell.angle_alpha   90.00
_cell.angle_beta   90.00
_cell.angle_gamma   90.00
#
_symmetry.space_group_name_H-M   'P 1'
#
loop_
_entity.id
_entity.type
_entity.pdbx_description
1 polymer ?
#
loop_
_entity_poly.entity_id
_entity_poly.type
_entity_poly.pdbx_seq_one_letter_code
_entity_poly.pdbx_strand_id
1 'polypeptide(L)'
;MFDTKKKLKYAVIKWAMSTQRVFRTHISSPTNYTVKCVETGCPGKVHGHVPKYDIHWVVTIVVPHNCVKHPNLTSSLIAQLMYTEILEKKDMEAKHIQTAVKVRWNYV
;
A
#
# COMPACT_ATOMS: atom_id res chain seq x y z
N MET A 1 -15.01 -2.99 3.33
CA MET A 1 -14.76 -2.35 4.65
C MET A 1 -13.73 -3.18 5.39
N PHE A 2 -13.06 -2.65 6.41
CA PHE A 2 -11.97 -3.37 7.12
C PHE A 2 -12.22 -3.40 8.62
N ASP A 3 -12.16 -4.58 9.24
CA ASP A 3 -12.45 -4.74 10.68
C ASP A 3 -11.41 -4.06 11.58
N THR A 4 -10.20 -3.82 11.07
CA THR A 4 -9.12 -3.19 11.83
C THR A 4 -8.33 -2.19 11.00
N LYS A 5 -7.75 -1.21 11.67
CA LYS A 5 -6.80 -0.27 11.07
C LYS A 5 -5.62 -0.98 10.39
N LYS A 6 -5.16 -2.11 10.94
CA LYS A 6 -4.07 -2.91 10.38
C LYS A 6 -4.46 -3.49 9.01
N LYS A 7 -5.66 -4.05 8.89
CA LYS A 7 -6.21 -4.55 7.61
C LYS A 7 -6.36 -3.42 6.59
N LEU A 8 -6.88 -2.26 7.01
CA LEU A 8 -6.94 -1.06 6.16
C LEU A 8 -5.55 -0.64 5.67
N LYS A 9 -4.58 -0.49 6.57
CA LYS A 9 -3.20 -0.11 6.22
C LYS A 9 -2.60 -1.07 5.19
N TYR A 10 -2.76 -2.38 5.41
CA TYR A 10 -2.27 -3.40 4.49
C TYR A 10 -2.92 -3.28 3.11
N ALA A 11 -4.23 -3.08 3.04
CA ALA A 11 -4.92 -2.88 1.77
C ALA A 11 -4.48 -1.61 1.04
N VAL A 12 -4.31 -0.50 1.76
CA VAL A 12 -3.79 0.76 1.20
C VAL A 12 -2.37 0.58 0.66
N ILE A 13 -1.50 -0.14 1.38
CA ILE A 13 -0.13 -0.44 0.92
C ILE A 13 -0.15 -1.31 -0.35
N LYS A 14 -0.97 -2.38 -0.36
CA LYS A 14 -1.09 -3.28 -1.51
C LYS A 14 -1.61 -2.55 -2.75
N TRP A 15 -2.58 -1.65 -2.58
CA TRP A 15 -3.05 -0.76 -3.64
C TRP A 15 -1.99 0.26 -4.05
N ALA A 16 -1.30 0.89 -3.10
CA ALA A 16 -0.25 1.87 -3.41
C ALA A 16 0.84 1.29 -4.31
N MET A 17 1.19 0.01 -4.14
CA MET A 17 2.15 -0.66 -5.02
C MET A 17 1.73 -0.73 -6.48
N SER A 18 0.44 -0.91 -6.78
CA SER A 18 -0.03 -0.86 -8.17
C SER A 18 0.06 0.54 -8.77
N THR A 19 0.21 1.57 -7.94
CA THR A 19 0.40 2.93 -8.42
C THR A 19 1.85 3.23 -8.78
N GLN A 20 2.85 2.50 -8.26
CA GLN A 20 4.29 2.84 -8.38
C GLN A 20 4.63 4.24 -7.84
N ARG A 21 3.90 4.68 -6.81
CA ARG A 21 4.17 5.89 -6.05
C ARG A 21 4.23 5.55 -4.57
N VAL A 22 4.96 6.38 -3.85
CA VAL A 22 5.21 6.21 -2.42
C VAL A 22 4.24 7.08 -1.65
N PHE A 23 3.55 6.44 -0.72
CA PHE A 23 2.71 7.10 0.25
C PHE A 23 3.39 7.13 1.62
N ARG A 24 3.35 8.27 2.30
CA ARG A 24 3.76 8.42 3.69
C ARG A 24 2.55 8.72 4.55
N THR A 25 2.56 8.20 5.78
CA THR A 25 1.52 8.51 6.76
C THR A 25 1.55 10.00 7.09
N HIS A 26 0.42 10.67 6.89
CA HIS A 26 0.19 12.06 7.23
C HIS A 26 -0.63 12.18 8.52
N ILE A 27 -1.67 11.34 8.68
CA ILE A 27 -2.50 11.29 9.89
C ILE A 27 -2.67 9.83 10.31
N SER A 28 -2.55 9.55 11.60
CA SER A 28 -2.81 8.22 12.16
C SER A 28 -3.30 8.35 13.60
N SER A 29 -4.62 8.34 13.80
CA SER A 29 -5.28 8.35 15.10
C SER A 29 -6.11 7.08 15.30
N PRO A 30 -6.74 6.84 16.47
CA PRO A 30 -7.59 5.67 16.70
C PRO A 30 -8.74 5.54 15.69
N THR A 31 -9.23 6.64 15.12
CA THR A 31 -10.38 6.64 14.20
C THR A 31 -10.05 7.14 12.80
N ASN A 32 -8.88 7.72 12.56
CA ASN A 32 -8.50 8.30 11.28
C ASN A 32 -7.14 7.79 10.80
N TYR A 33 -7.03 7.63 9.48
CA TYR A 33 -5.79 7.27 8.80
C TYR A 33 -5.73 7.99 7.45
N THR A 34 -4.69 8.78 7.25
CA THR A 34 -4.43 9.47 5.99
C THR A 34 -3.01 9.24 5.56
N VAL A 35 -2.83 8.88 4.30
CA VAL A 35 -1.54 8.86 3.62
C VAL A 35 -1.52 9.85 2.48
N LYS A 36 -0.35 10.43 2.21
CA LYS A 36 -0.11 11.34 1.08
C LYS A 36 1.10 10.86 0.29
N CYS A 37 1.11 11.17 -1.00
CA CYS A 37 2.28 11.01 -1.84
C CYS A 37 3.48 11.73 -1.22
N VAL A 38 4.68 11.14 -1.30
CA VAL A 38 5.91 11.80 -0.83
C VAL A 38 6.41 12.88 -1.79
N GLU A 39 6.03 12.79 -3.07
CA GLU A 39 6.44 13.75 -4.09
C GLU A 39 5.84 15.13 -3.80
N THR A 40 6.70 16.14 -3.81
CA THR A 40 6.31 17.52 -3.51
C THR A 40 5.31 18.02 -4.56
N GLY A 41 4.20 18.61 -4.09
CA GLY A 41 3.15 19.14 -4.99
C GLY A 41 2.21 18.07 -5.58
N CYS A 42 2.42 16.78 -5.29
CA CYS A 42 1.49 15.75 -5.73
C CYS A 42 0.22 15.72 -4.84
N PRO A 43 -1.00 15.77 -5.43
CA PRO A 43 -2.25 15.75 -4.66
C PRO A 43 -2.62 14.35 -4.17
N GLY A 44 -1.87 13.32 -4.59
CA GLY A 44 -2.14 11.93 -4.29
C GLY A 44 -2.32 11.68 -2.79
N LYS A 45 -3.50 11.25 -2.38
CA LYS A 45 -3.81 10.96 -0.98
C LYS A 45 -4.87 9.88 -0.86
N VAL A 46 -4.78 9.10 0.21
CA VAL A 46 -5.83 8.18 0.63
C VAL A 46 -6.21 8.47 2.06
N HIS A 47 -7.50 8.58 2.32
CA HIS A 47 -8.05 8.76 3.65
C HIS A 47 -9.05 7.65 3.94
N GLY A 48 -8.89 7.03 5.11
CA GLY A 48 -9.88 6.17 5.71
C GLY A 48 -10.13 6.52 7.16
N HIS A 49 -11.33 6.22 7.63
CA HIS A 49 -11.75 6.47 8.99
C HIS A 49 -12.77 5.43 9.47
N VAL A 50 -13.06 5.44 10.77
CA VAL A 50 -14.18 4.72 11.38
C VAL A 50 -15.32 5.71 11.59
N PRO A 51 -16.47 5.57 10.92
CA PRO A 51 -17.64 6.41 11.12
C PRO A 51 -18.14 6.37 12.56
N LYS A 52 -18.79 7.44 13.04
CA LYS A 52 -19.21 7.59 14.45
C LYS A 52 -20.08 6.44 14.99
N TYR A 53 -20.87 5.81 14.12
CA TYR A 53 -21.82 4.76 14.48
C TYR A 53 -21.47 3.40 13.85
N ASP A 54 -20.21 3.21 13.46
CA ASP A 54 -19.71 1.98 12.86
C ASP A 54 -18.44 1.53 13.59
N ILE A 55 -18.09 0.26 13.44
CA ILE A 55 -16.87 -0.35 13.95
C ILE A 55 -15.86 -0.65 12.84
N HIS A 56 -16.31 -0.62 11.57
CA HIS A 56 -15.46 -0.91 10.43
C HIS A 56 -14.77 0.35 9.90
N TRP A 57 -13.53 0.15 9.47
CA TRP A 57 -12.78 1.16 8.72
C TRP A 57 -13.25 1.20 7.27
N VAL A 58 -13.46 2.40 6.77
CA VAL A 58 -13.81 2.67 5.37
C VAL A 58 -12.81 3.62 4.74
N VAL A 59 -12.50 3.40 3.46
CA VAL A 59 -11.78 4.39 2.64
C VAL A 59 -12.82 5.33 2.06
N THR A 60 -12.65 6.64 2.28
CA THR A 60 -13.62 7.66 1.85
C THR A 60 -13.05 8.65 0.87
N ILE A 61 -11.73 8.82 0.84
CA ILE A 61 -11.07 9.70 -0.13
C ILE A 61 -9.92 8.93 -0.78
N VAL A 62 -9.94 8.91 -2.11
CA VAL A 62 -8.81 8.50 -2.94
C VAL A 62 -8.60 9.59 -3.97
N VAL A 63 -7.51 10.32 -3.87
CA VAL A 63 -7.12 11.33 -4.86
C VAL A 63 -5.99 10.75 -5.72
N PRO A 64 -6.10 10.78 -7.05
CA PRO A 64 -5.07 10.26 -7.94
C PRO A 64 -3.79 11.11 -7.88
N HIS A 65 -2.70 10.53 -8.35
CA HIS A 65 -1.43 11.23 -8.52
C HIS A 65 -1.42 12.02 -9.83
N ASN A 66 -0.67 13.13 -9.85
CA ASN A 66 -0.23 13.80 -11.08
C ASN A 66 1.30 13.72 -11.25
N CYS A 67 2.02 13.13 -10.30
CA CYS A 67 3.47 12.98 -10.38
C CYS A 67 3.89 11.83 -11.30
N VAL A 68 5.11 11.93 -11.81
CA VAL A 68 5.83 10.82 -12.44
C VAL A 68 6.04 9.70 -11.43
N LYS A 69 6.23 8.48 -11.92
CA LYS A 69 6.53 7.31 -11.06
C LYS A 69 7.83 7.58 -10.30
N HIS A 70 7.83 7.34 -8.99
CA HIS A 70 9.02 7.43 -8.15
C HIS A 70 9.16 6.12 -7.35
N PRO A 71 10.11 5.25 -7.73
CA PRO A 71 10.27 3.94 -7.13
C PRO A 71 10.55 4.03 -5.62
N ASN A 72 9.83 3.24 -4.82
CA ASN A 72 10.27 2.89 -3.47
C ASN A 72 9.64 1.56 -3.09
N LEU A 73 10.34 0.50 -3.48
CA LEU A 73 10.09 -0.82 -2.96
C LEU A 73 11.15 -1.10 -1.91
N THR A 74 10.71 -1.36 -0.68
CA THR A 74 11.60 -1.93 0.34
C THR A 74 11.53 -3.45 0.26
N SER A 75 12.66 -4.12 0.46
CA SER A 75 12.72 -5.59 0.49
C SER A 75 11.78 -6.17 1.56
N SER A 76 11.66 -5.51 2.71
CA SER A 76 10.74 -5.90 3.79
C SER A 76 9.27 -5.89 3.36
N LEU A 77 8.87 -4.91 2.55
CA LEU A 77 7.49 -4.83 2.05
C LEU A 77 7.20 -5.98 1.07
N ILE A 78 8.13 -6.24 0.14
CA ILE A 78 8.01 -7.36 -0.80
C ILE A 78 7.91 -8.69 -0.05
N ALA A 79 8.77 -8.89 0.95
CA ALA A 79 8.77 -10.09 1.77
C ALA A 79 7.44 -10.29 2.51
N GLN A 80 6.81 -9.23 3.04
CA GLN A 80 5.51 -9.32 3.69
C GLN A 80 4.37 -9.66 2.73
N LEU A 81 4.42 -9.13 1.50
CA LEU A 81 3.36 -9.35 0.50
C LEU A 81 3.47 -10.70 -0.20
N MET A 82 4.69 -11.20 -0.34
CA MET A 82 4.99 -12.48 -0.96
C MET A 82 5.28 -13.58 0.07
N TYR A 83 5.04 -13.32 1.35
CA TYR A 83 5.43 -14.20 2.45
C TYR A 83 4.98 -15.65 2.24
N THR A 84 3.71 -15.85 1.86
CA THR A 84 3.16 -17.18 1.58
C THR A 84 3.86 -17.85 0.40
N GLU A 85 4.07 -17.12 -0.70
CA GLU A 85 4.72 -17.64 -1.91
C GLU A 85 6.20 -17.98 -1.66
N ILE A 86 6.89 -17.19 -0.84
CA ILE A 86 8.27 -17.41 -0.42
C ILE A 86 8.36 -18.64 0.48
N LEU A 87 7.42 -18.83 1.41
CA LEU A 87 7.40 -20.01 2.28
C LEU A 87 7.01 -21.29 1.54
N GLU A 88 6.03 -21.21 0.65
CA GLU A 88 5.53 -22.36 -0.12
C GLU A 88 6.56 -22.84 -1.14
N LYS A 89 7.35 -21.92 -1.73
CA LYS A 89 8.43 -22.26 -2.67
C LYS A 89 9.77 -22.22 -1.94
N LYS A 90 10.13 -23.36 -1.35
CA LYS A 90 11.38 -23.56 -0.58
C LYS A 90 12.66 -23.08 -1.29
N ASP A 91 12.68 -23.08 -2.63
CA ASP A 91 13.84 -22.69 -3.44
C ASP A 91 13.55 -21.51 -4.40
N MET A 92 12.79 -20.51 -3.95
CA MET A 92 12.52 -19.34 -4.79
C MET A 92 13.77 -18.44 -4.92
N GLU A 93 14.44 -18.50 -6.08
CA GLU A 93 15.48 -17.51 -6.41
C GLU A 93 14.95 -16.07 -6.41
N ALA A 94 15.82 -15.11 -6.07
CA ALA A 94 15.48 -13.69 -6.05
C ALA A 94 14.93 -13.17 -7.40
N LYS A 95 15.37 -13.74 -8.55
CA LYS A 95 14.84 -13.39 -9.87
C LYS A 95 13.35 -13.69 -10.01
N HIS A 96 12.87 -14.75 -9.37
CA HIS A 96 11.45 -15.11 -9.40
C HIS A 96 10.61 -14.15 -8.56
N ILE A 97 11.14 -13.67 -7.43
CA ILE A 97 10.53 -12.61 -6.63
C ILE A 97 10.41 -11.33 -7.46
N GLN A 98 11.50 -10.90 -8.10
CA GLN A 98 11.49 -9.73 -8.96
C GLN A 98 10.48 -9.86 -10.10
N THR A 99 10.44 -11.02 -10.77
CA THR A 99 9.50 -11.29 -11.86
C THR A 99 8.05 -11.25 -11.39
N ALA A 100 7.75 -11.89 -10.25
CA ALA A 100 6.41 -11.85 -9.66
C ALA A 100 6.00 -10.42 -9.30
N VAL A 101 6.92 -9.62 -8.74
CA VAL A 101 6.66 -8.21 -8.43
C VAL A 101 6.35 -7.40 -9.68
N LYS A 102 7.17 -7.57 -10.74
CA LYS A 102 6.98 -6.92 -12.04
C LYS A 102 5.61 -7.26 -12.63
N VAL A 103 5.25 -8.55 -12.68
CA VAL A 103 4.00 -9.02 -13.27
C VAL A 103 2.78 -8.58 -12.44
N ARG A 104 2.82 -8.75 -11.11
CA ARG A 104 1.65 -8.54 -10.24
C ARG A 104 1.30 -7.07 -10.01
N TRP A 105 2.31 -6.20 -9.96
CA TRP A 105 2.11 -4.77 -9.71
C TRP A 105 2.51 -3.88 -10.90
N ASN A 106 2.73 -4.49 -12.07
CA ASN A 106 3.25 -3.85 -13.28
C ASN A 106 4.52 -3.02 -13.00
N TYR A 107 5.28 -3.40 -11.97
CA TYR A 107 6.37 -2.60 -11.43
C TYR A 107 7.50 -2.57 -12.45
N VAL A 108 7.80 -1.41 -13.05
CA VAL A 108 8.81 -1.26 -14.11
C VAL A 108 10.07 -0.65 -13.53
#